data_AF-A0A7C8YUU1-F1
#
_entry.id   AF-A0A7C8YUU1-F1
#
_cell.length_a   1.000
_cell.length_b   1.000
_cell.length_c   1.000
_cell.angle_alpha   90.00
_cell.angle_beta   90.00
_cell.angle_gamma   90.00
#
_symmetry.space_group_name_H-M   'P 1'
#
loop_
_entity.id
_entity.type
_entity.pdbx_description
1 polymer ?
#
loop_
_entity_poly.entity_id
_entity_poly.type
_entity_poly.pdbx_seq_one_letter_code
_entity_poly.pdbx_strand_id
1 'polypeptide(L)'
;MPTLVICPGFLPVMNKIAIQFPSFCLSGFLILTIYASWASAHSVQNHFLQCLYQKTGPEALLPPSWYTQANSSFSYVLNSTGQNLRYLMPSVRKPELILMPTDISHVQAAVLCAKKIGVQLRVRSGGHDYEGVSYASEMQDPFVIIDMAKLRTVTVDIEDNSAWVEAGATIGELFYRISEESKVHGFPAGLCTSLGVGGHITG
;
A
#
# COMPACT_ATOMS: atom_id res chain seq x y z
N MET A 1 -40.57 -36.39 27.73
CA MET A 1 -40.69 -37.59 26.87
C MET A 1 -41.65 -37.25 25.74
N PRO A 2 -41.17 -37.09 24.49
CA PRO A 2 -42.04 -36.92 23.33
C PRO A 2 -42.37 -38.30 22.74
N THR A 3 -43.65 -38.54 22.45
CA THR A 3 -44.10 -39.67 21.63
C THR A 3 -44.55 -39.10 20.29
N LEU A 4 -43.71 -39.26 19.28
CA LEU A 4 -44.01 -38.88 17.90
C LEU A 4 -44.64 -40.08 17.19
N VAL A 5 -45.87 -39.91 16.71
CA VAL A 5 -46.61 -40.90 15.93
C VAL A 5 -46.12 -40.89 14.48
N ILE A 6 -45.75 -42.05 13.94
CA ILE A 6 -45.34 -42.24 12.54
C ILE A 6 -46.56 -42.72 11.74
N CYS A 7 -46.94 -41.97 10.69
CA CYS A 7 -47.80 -42.47 9.61
C CYS A 7 -46.93 -42.83 8.39
N PRO A 8 -47.18 -43.96 7.70
CA PRO A 8 -46.40 -44.38 6.55
C PRO A 8 -47.01 -43.88 5.23
N GLY A 9 -46.13 -43.58 4.28
CA GLY A 9 -46.46 -43.58 2.84
C GLY A 9 -46.68 -42.21 2.22
N PHE A 10 -45.72 -41.77 1.42
CA PHE A 10 -45.84 -41.56 -0.04
C PHE A 10 -44.51 -40.96 -0.53
N LEU A 11 -43.75 -41.75 -1.30
CA LEU A 11 -42.57 -41.30 -2.02
C LEU A 11 -43.01 -40.53 -3.27
N PRO A 12 -42.62 -39.26 -3.48
CA PRO A 12 -42.46 -38.74 -4.82
C PRO A 12 -41.03 -39.06 -5.27
N VAL A 13 -40.90 -39.85 -6.33
CA VAL A 13 -39.68 -39.96 -7.13
C VAL A 13 -39.40 -38.57 -7.69
N MET A 14 -38.55 -37.80 -7.02
CA MET A 14 -37.96 -36.59 -7.58
C MET A 14 -36.63 -36.98 -8.23
N ASN A 15 -36.64 -36.98 -9.56
CA ASN A 15 -35.45 -37.07 -10.40
C ASN A 15 -34.36 -36.15 -9.85
N LYS A 16 -33.20 -36.71 -9.53
CA LYS A 16 -31.95 -35.94 -9.46
C LYS A 16 -31.66 -35.44 -10.88
N ILE A 17 -32.10 -34.23 -11.20
CA ILE A 17 -31.50 -33.48 -12.29
C ILE A 17 -30.11 -33.11 -11.79
N ALA A 18 -29.12 -33.94 -12.11
CA ALA A 18 -27.74 -33.53 -12.09
C ALA A 18 -27.61 -32.44 -13.17
N ILE A 19 -27.65 -31.17 -12.76
CA ILE A 19 -27.22 -30.07 -13.62
C ILE A 19 -25.72 -30.24 -13.78
N GLN A 20 -25.34 -31.02 -14.78
CA GLN A 20 -23.96 -31.19 -15.17
C GLN A 20 -23.56 -29.91 -15.91
N PHE A 21 -22.99 -28.95 -15.17
CA PHE A 21 -22.36 -27.79 -15.80
C PHE A 21 -21.27 -28.34 -16.72
N PRO A 22 -21.32 -28.07 -18.05
CA PRO A 22 -20.29 -28.55 -18.95
C PRO A 22 -18.95 -27.97 -18.49
N SER A 23 -17.94 -28.83 -18.32
CA SER A 23 -16.59 -28.46 -17.86
C SER A 23 -15.96 -27.31 -18.68
N PHE A 24 -16.43 -27.13 -19.93
CA PHE A 24 -16.06 -26.03 -20.82
C PHE A 24 -16.56 -24.63 -20.38
N CYS A 25 -17.65 -24.53 -19.61
CA CYS A 25 -18.15 -23.24 -19.11
C CYS A 25 -17.32 -22.66 -17.96
N LEU A 26 -16.75 -23.51 -17.09
CA LEU A 26 -15.89 -23.04 -16.00
C LEU A 26 -14.59 -22.41 -16.53
N SER A 27 -14.01 -22.98 -17.59
CA SER A 27 -12.80 -22.46 -18.23
C SER A 27 -13.02 -21.06 -18.84
N GLY A 28 -14.12 -20.86 -19.56
CA GLY A 28 -14.46 -19.55 -20.14
C GLY A 28 -14.73 -18.47 -19.09
N PHE A 29 -15.40 -18.82 -17.98
CA PHE A 29 -15.62 -17.91 -16.85
C PHE A 29 -14.31 -17.52 -16.14
N LEU A 30 -13.39 -18.48 -15.94
CA LEU A 30 -12.09 -18.21 -15.32
C LEU A 30 -11.22 -17.29 -16.19
N ILE A 31 -11.26 -17.47 -17.50
CA ILE A 31 -10.53 -16.64 -18.46
C ILE A 31 -11.08 -15.20 -18.44
N LEU A 32 -12.40 -15.02 -18.41
CA LEU A 32 -13.04 -13.70 -18.38
C LEU A 32 -12.72 -12.91 -17.09
N THR A 33 -12.68 -13.57 -15.93
CA THR A 33 -12.37 -12.90 -14.65
C THR A 33 -10.90 -12.47 -14.55
N ILE A 34 -9.98 -13.24 -15.14
CA ILE A 34 -8.57 -12.86 -15.26
C ILE A 34 -8.43 -11.62 -16.15
N TYR A 35 -9.08 -11.58 -17.32
CA TYR A 35 -9.04 -10.42 -18.22
C TYR A 35 -9.65 -9.15 -17.60
N ALA A 36 -10.77 -9.28 -16.88
CA ALA A 36 -11.42 -8.14 -16.22
C ALA A 36 -10.54 -7.53 -15.12
N SER A 37 -9.88 -8.37 -14.31
CA SER A 37 -8.99 -7.93 -13.23
C SER A 37 -7.75 -7.21 -13.75
N TRP A 38 -7.20 -7.69 -14.86
CA TRP A 38 -6.05 -7.06 -15.52
C TRP A 38 -6.42 -5.71 -16.14
N ALA A 39 -7.60 -5.63 -16.76
CA ALA A 39 -8.11 -4.39 -17.33
C ALA A 39 -8.37 -3.31 -16.25
N SER A 40 -8.87 -3.70 -15.07
CA SER A 40 -9.09 -2.75 -13.96
C SER A 40 -7.79 -2.23 -13.35
N ALA A 41 -6.80 -3.10 -13.14
CA ALA A 41 -5.48 -2.71 -12.63
C ALA A 41 -4.79 -1.71 -13.56
N HIS A 42 -4.74 -2.04 -14.86
CA HIS A 42 -4.17 -1.15 -15.88
C HIS A 42 -4.93 0.18 -15.98
N SER A 43 -6.25 0.15 -15.82
CA SER A 43 -7.09 1.35 -15.76
C SER A 43 -6.74 2.24 -14.56
N VAL A 44 -6.59 1.69 -13.34
CA VAL A 44 -6.24 2.48 -12.15
C VAL A 44 -4.89 3.16 -12.30
N GLN A 45 -3.86 2.42 -12.74
CA GLN A 45 -2.50 2.94 -12.92
C GLN A 45 -2.48 4.10 -13.93
N ASN A 46 -3.09 3.91 -15.09
CA ASN A 46 -3.12 4.93 -16.15
C ASN A 46 -3.86 6.19 -15.73
N HIS A 47 -5.06 6.06 -15.16
CA HIS A 47 -5.83 7.22 -14.70
C HIS A 47 -5.11 7.96 -13.57
N PHE A 48 -4.47 7.23 -12.65
CA PHE A 48 -3.75 7.82 -11.52
C PHE A 48 -2.55 8.63 -11.99
N LEU A 49 -1.70 8.03 -12.83
CA LEU A 49 -0.53 8.70 -13.40
C LEU A 49 -0.92 9.88 -14.28
N GLN A 50 -1.96 9.74 -15.12
CA GLN A 50 -2.46 10.84 -15.94
C GLN A 50 -2.94 12.01 -15.09
N CYS A 51 -3.69 11.74 -14.02
CA CYS A 51 -4.11 12.77 -13.09
C CYS A 51 -2.91 13.43 -12.39
N LEU A 52 -1.93 12.63 -11.97
CA LEU A 52 -0.71 13.12 -11.32
C LEU A 52 0.02 14.09 -12.23
N TYR A 53 0.31 13.72 -13.48
CA TYR A 53 0.97 14.58 -14.46
C TYR A 53 0.22 15.89 -14.71
N GLN A 54 -1.12 15.84 -14.78
CA GLN A 54 -1.94 17.04 -14.93
C GLN A 54 -1.85 17.99 -13.73
N LYS A 55 -1.59 17.46 -12.53
CA LYS A 55 -1.55 18.24 -11.28
C LYS A 55 -0.16 18.77 -10.95
N THR A 56 0.89 18.04 -11.29
CA THR A 56 2.28 18.43 -11.01
C THR A 56 2.84 19.36 -12.09
N GLY A 57 2.26 19.34 -13.30
CA GLY A 57 2.71 20.14 -14.43
C GLY A 57 4.06 19.69 -15.00
N PRO A 58 4.47 20.24 -16.15
CA PRO A 58 5.76 19.97 -16.79
C PRO A 58 6.95 20.65 -16.08
N GLU A 59 6.70 21.55 -15.12
CA GLU A 59 7.70 22.40 -14.45
C GLU A 59 8.21 21.83 -13.12
N ALA A 60 7.78 20.62 -12.72
CA ALA A 60 8.31 19.97 -11.53
C ALA A 60 9.83 19.77 -11.68
N LEU A 61 10.62 20.43 -10.83
CA LEU A 61 12.10 20.42 -10.84
C LEU A 61 12.68 19.00 -10.88
N LEU A 62 12.00 18.05 -10.24
CA LEU A 62 12.32 16.62 -10.26
C LEU A 62 11.03 15.80 -10.30
N PRO A 63 10.79 14.96 -11.32
CA PRO A 63 9.58 14.14 -11.34
C PRO A 63 9.60 13.10 -10.20
N PRO A 64 8.43 12.70 -9.67
CA PRO A 64 8.37 11.59 -8.74
C PRO A 64 8.76 10.29 -9.45
N SER A 65 9.36 9.35 -8.72
CA SER A 65 9.59 8.00 -9.23
C SER A 65 8.36 7.14 -8.97
N TRP A 66 8.02 6.23 -9.87
CA TRP A 66 6.93 5.30 -9.66
C TRP A 66 7.25 3.90 -10.17
N TYR A 67 6.63 2.89 -9.57
CA TYR A 67 6.86 1.49 -9.88
C TYR A 67 5.54 0.72 -9.92
N THR A 68 5.32 0.01 -11.02
CA THR A 68 4.22 -0.94 -11.25
C THR A 68 4.77 -2.36 -11.31
N GLN A 69 3.93 -3.39 -11.26
CA GLN A 69 4.42 -4.77 -11.40
C GLN A 69 5.12 -5.06 -12.75
N ALA A 70 4.98 -4.19 -13.75
CA ALA A 70 5.71 -4.29 -15.01
C ALA A 70 7.20 -3.89 -14.90
N ASN A 71 7.57 -3.11 -13.87
CA ASN A 71 8.96 -2.71 -13.64
C ASN A 71 9.74 -3.83 -12.93
N SER A 72 10.93 -4.18 -13.42
CA SER A 72 11.79 -5.20 -12.79
C SER A 72 12.22 -4.85 -11.36
N SER A 73 12.27 -3.56 -11.03
CA SER A 73 12.59 -3.04 -9.70
C SER A 73 11.41 -3.05 -8.72
N PHE A 74 10.19 -3.35 -9.15
CA PHE A 74 8.99 -3.26 -8.32
C PHE A 74 9.10 -4.07 -7.03
N SER A 75 9.43 -5.35 -7.14
CA SER A 75 9.56 -6.24 -5.97
C SER A 75 10.67 -5.78 -5.04
N TYR A 76 11.77 -5.26 -5.58
CA TYR A 76 12.87 -4.71 -4.77
C TYR A 76 12.40 -3.48 -3.98
N VAL A 77 11.72 -2.54 -4.63
CA VAL A 77 11.21 -1.32 -3.98
C VAL A 77 10.13 -1.67 -2.94
N LEU A 78 9.19 -2.56 -3.27
CA LEU A 78 8.17 -3.02 -2.34
C LEU A 78 8.78 -3.68 -1.11
N ASN A 79 9.78 -4.54 -1.29
CA ASN A 79 10.36 -5.32 -0.19
C ASN A 79 11.40 -4.55 0.62
N SER A 80 11.97 -3.46 0.08
CA SER A 80 13.10 -2.73 0.68
C SER A 80 12.88 -2.30 2.14
N THR A 81 11.67 -1.85 2.48
CA THR A 81 11.31 -1.38 3.82
C THR A 81 10.14 -2.15 4.44
N GLY A 82 9.60 -3.16 3.77
CA GLY A 82 8.53 -4.01 4.34
C GLY A 82 9.08 -4.93 5.42
N GLN A 83 8.98 -4.52 6.69
CA GLN A 83 9.66 -5.21 7.79
C GLN A 83 8.99 -6.53 8.17
N ASN A 84 7.66 -6.57 8.21
CA ASN A 84 6.96 -7.81 8.48
C ASN A 84 6.80 -8.63 7.19
N LEU A 85 7.65 -9.65 7.05
CA LEU A 85 7.74 -10.51 5.86
C LEU A 85 6.46 -11.30 5.57
N ARG A 86 5.59 -11.51 6.57
CA ARG A 86 4.27 -12.14 6.39
C ARG A 86 3.45 -11.44 5.30
N TYR A 87 3.60 -10.12 5.20
CA TYR A 87 2.86 -9.28 4.25
C TYR A 87 3.55 -9.13 2.88
N LEU A 88 4.73 -9.72 2.70
CA LEU A 88 5.44 -9.73 1.42
C LEU A 88 5.29 -11.05 0.66
N MET A 89 4.65 -12.05 1.27
CA MET A 89 4.41 -13.35 0.64
C MET A 89 3.71 -13.21 -0.73
N PRO A 90 3.97 -14.10 -1.70
CA PRO A 90 3.35 -14.04 -3.02
C PRO A 90 1.81 -14.07 -3.00
N SER A 91 1.21 -14.70 -1.98
CA SER A 91 -0.24 -14.78 -1.79
C SER A 91 -0.88 -13.45 -1.37
N VAL A 92 -0.10 -12.50 -0.84
CA VAL A 92 -0.61 -11.19 -0.40
C VAL A 92 -0.79 -10.27 -1.60
N ARG A 93 -1.94 -9.61 -1.70
CA ARG A 93 -2.23 -8.65 -2.77
C ARG A 93 -1.17 -7.55 -2.82
N LYS A 94 -0.71 -7.23 -4.02
CA LYS A 94 0.29 -6.20 -4.28
C LYS A 94 -0.40 -4.88 -4.65
N PRO A 95 0.21 -3.72 -4.35
CA PRO A 95 -0.34 -2.43 -4.77
C PRO A 95 -0.35 -2.32 -6.30
N GLU A 96 -1.25 -1.49 -6.82
CA GLU A 96 -1.29 -1.14 -8.25
C GLU A 96 -0.07 -0.32 -8.66
N LEU A 97 0.40 0.53 -7.75
CA LEU A 97 1.50 1.46 -7.98
C LEU A 97 2.18 1.76 -6.65
N ILE A 98 3.50 1.94 -6.69
CA ILE A 98 4.27 2.60 -5.63
C ILE A 98 4.72 3.94 -6.18
N LEU A 99 4.29 5.02 -5.55
CA LEU A 99 4.71 6.38 -5.86
C LEU A 99 5.74 6.84 -4.82
N MET A 100 6.89 7.31 -5.27
CA MET A 100 7.93 7.90 -4.44
C MET A 100 8.02 9.42 -4.71
N PRO A 101 7.29 10.26 -3.96
CA PRO A 101 7.31 11.71 -4.12
C PRO A 101 8.68 12.28 -3.74
N THR A 102 9.23 13.14 -4.60
CA THR A 102 10.47 13.92 -4.36
C THR A 102 10.20 15.36 -3.92
N ASP A 103 8.93 15.76 -3.87
CA ASP A 103 8.49 17.10 -3.50
C ASP A 103 7.12 17.02 -2.82
N ILE A 104 6.81 17.98 -1.96
CA ILE A 104 5.54 18.04 -1.21
C ILE A 104 4.34 18.14 -2.16
N SER A 105 4.48 18.84 -3.30
CA SER A 105 3.42 18.97 -4.30
C SER A 105 3.03 17.62 -4.90
N HIS A 106 3.95 16.67 -5.01
CA HIS A 106 3.66 15.31 -5.49
C HIS A 106 2.73 14.56 -4.52
N VAL A 107 2.90 14.76 -3.20
CA VAL A 107 2.02 14.18 -2.18
C VAL A 107 0.61 14.76 -2.29
N GLN A 108 0.51 16.09 -2.41
CA GLN A 108 -0.77 16.78 -2.58
C GLN A 108 -1.51 16.28 -3.84
N ALA A 109 -0.79 16.20 -4.97
CA ALA A 109 -1.34 15.69 -6.22
C ALA A 109 -1.80 14.24 -6.09
N ALA A 110 -1.01 13.36 -5.44
CA ALA A 110 -1.36 11.96 -5.21
C ALA A 110 -2.65 11.80 -4.41
N VAL A 111 -2.84 12.58 -3.33
CA VAL A 111 -4.07 12.55 -2.52
C VAL A 111 -5.28 12.98 -3.33
N LEU A 112 -5.16 14.08 -4.10
CA LEU A 112 -6.24 14.57 -4.93
C LEU A 112 -6.61 13.57 -6.04
N CYS A 113 -5.62 12.94 -6.66
CA CYS A 113 -5.83 11.96 -7.71
C CYS A 113 -6.41 10.66 -7.19
N ALA A 114 -5.95 10.17 -6.04
CA ALA A 114 -6.55 9.01 -5.38
C ALA A 114 -8.04 9.23 -5.09
N LYS A 115 -8.37 10.40 -4.52
CA LYS A 115 -9.75 10.79 -4.25
C LYS A 115 -10.59 10.88 -5.53
N LYS A 116 -10.04 11.48 -6.60
CA LYS A 116 -10.74 11.63 -7.88
C LYS A 116 -11.07 10.29 -8.53
N ILE A 117 -10.19 9.30 -8.39
CA ILE A 117 -10.30 7.99 -9.07
C ILE A 117 -10.95 6.93 -8.17
N GLY A 118 -11.03 7.19 -6.86
CA GLY A 118 -11.61 6.25 -5.90
C GLY A 118 -10.69 5.07 -5.58
N VAL A 119 -9.37 5.28 -5.60
CA VAL A 119 -8.37 4.26 -5.21
C VAL A 119 -7.90 4.50 -3.78
N GLN A 120 -7.68 3.43 -3.02
CA GLN A 120 -7.18 3.54 -1.66
C GLN A 120 -5.71 3.96 -1.63
N LEU A 121 -5.33 4.80 -0.66
CA LEU A 121 -3.94 5.13 -0.39
C LEU A 121 -3.46 4.40 0.85
N ARG A 122 -2.23 3.87 0.77
CA ARG A 122 -1.42 3.50 1.93
C ARG A 122 -0.18 4.39 1.93
N VAL A 123 0.20 4.91 3.09
CA VAL A 123 1.39 5.75 3.22
C VAL A 123 2.45 4.95 3.93
N ARG A 124 3.65 4.91 3.36
CA ARG A 124 4.81 4.22 3.93
C ARG A 124 5.93 5.22 4.20
N SER A 125 6.35 5.27 5.45
CA SER A 125 7.61 5.88 5.87
C SER A 125 8.67 4.79 6.00
N GLY A 126 8.97 4.31 7.21
CA GLY A 126 9.97 3.25 7.45
C GLY A 126 9.47 1.81 7.31
N GLY A 127 8.16 1.61 7.09
CA GLY A 127 7.56 0.28 6.83
C GLY A 127 7.57 -0.69 8.03
N HIS A 128 7.64 -0.15 9.26
CA HIS A 128 7.60 -0.90 10.52
C HIS A 128 6.19 -1.18 11.06
N ASP A 129 5.16 -1.02 10.23
CA ASP A 129 3.80 -1.37 10.64
C ASP A 129 3.71 -2.88 10.91
N TYR A 130 3.36 -3.24 12.15
CA TYR A 130 3.35 -4.64 12.59
C TYR A 130 2.35 -5.49 11.81
N GLU A 131 1.28 -4.88 11.32
CA GLU A 131 0.24 -5.53 10.52
C GLU A 131 0.37 -5.17 9.03
N GLY A 132 1.54 -4.67 8.61
CA GLY A 132 1.85 -4.35 7.22
C GLY A 132 0.90 -3.33 6.56
N VAL A 133 0.11 -2.58 7.33
CA VAL A 133 -0.95 -1.69 6.84
C VAL A 133 -0.39 -0.59 5.92
N SER A 134 0.86 -0.22 6.08
CA SER A 134 1.52 0.75 5.19
C SER A 134 1.87 0.22 3.79
N TYR A 135 1.84 -1.10 3.55
CA TYR A 135 2.24 -1.68 2.26
C TYR A 135 1.49 -2.93 1.82
N ALA A 136 0.50 -3.39 2.58
CA ALA A 136 -0.40 -4.49 2.25
C ALA A 136 -1.85 -4.12 2.58
N SER A 137 -2.78 -4.81 1.91
CA SER A 137 -4.22 -4.66 2.13
C SER A 137 -4.90 -6.01 2.08
N GLU A 138 -5.69 -6.32 3.10
CA GLU A 138 -6.60 -7.48 3.09
C GLU A 138 -7.93 -7.16 2.38
N MET A 139 -8.22 -5.87 2.17
CA MET A 139 -9.40 -5.44 1.42
C MET A 139 -9.27 -5.80 -0.07
N GLN A 140 -10.42 -6.03 -0.71
CA GLN A 140 -10.48 -6.39 -2.13
C GLN A 140 -10.20 -5.21 -3.07
N ASP A 141 -10.37 -3.98 -2.59
CA ASP A 141 -10.16 -2.78 -3.38
C ASP A 141 -8.70 -2.58 -3.80
N PRO A 142 -8.46 -2.00 -4.99
CA PRO A 142 -7.13 -1.60 -5.41
C PRO A 142 -6.57 -0.51 -4.49
N PHE A 143 -5.25 -0.52 -4.32
CA PHE A 143 -4.56 0.48 -3.52
C PHE A 143 -3.22 0.87 -4.13
N VAL A 144 -2.80 2.10 -3.81
CA VAL A 144 -1.52 2.69 -4.20
C VAL A 144 -0.73 3.01 -2.93
N ILE A 145 0.57 2.76 -2.96
CA ILE A 145 1.48 3.16 -1.88
C ILE A 145 2.08 4.52 -2.22
N ILE A 146 2.03 5.47 -1.29
CA ILE A 146 2.86 6.66 -1.28
C ILE A 146 4.04 6.38 -0.34
N ASP A 147 5.21 6.15 -0.92
CA ASP A 147 6.44 5.84 -0.19
C ASP A 147 7.28 7.10 0.01
N MET A 148 7.25 7.61 1.23
CA MET A 148 7.85 8.88 1.62
C MET A 148 9.37 8.84 1.65
N ALA A 149 10.02 7.71 1.33
CA ALA A 149 11.45 7.56 1.48
C ALA A 149 12.27 8.61 0.69
N LYS A 150 11.75 9.38 -0.25
CA LYS A 150 12.53 10.47 -0.90
C LYS A 150 12.43 11.83 -0.18
N LEU A 151 11.50 12.00 0.75
CA LEU A 151 11.31 13.18 1.59
C LEU A 151 11.86 12.88 2.98
N ARG A 152 13.18 13.01 3.16
CA ARG A 152 13.92 12.56 4.37
C ARG A 152 14.91 13.60 4.91
N THR A 153 14.74 14.86 4.56
CA THR A 153 15.57 15.96 5.03
C THR A 153 15.39 16.13 6.54
N VAL A 154 16.49 16.42 7.23
CA VAL A 154 16.52 16.71 8.66
C VAL A 154 17.33 17.98 8.84
N THR A 155 16.73 19.00 9.42
CA THR A 155 17.36 20.28 9.76
C THR A 155 17.26 20.48 11.26
N VAL A 156 18.38 20.71 11.92
CA VAL A 156 18.47 20.85 13.38
C VAL A 156 18.86 22.29 13.69
N ASP A 157 18.16 22.91 14.63
CA ASP A 157 18.48 24.23 15.17
C ASP A 157 18.74 24.09 16.67
N ILE A 158 20.01 24.20 17.06
CA ILE A 158 20.42 24.07 18.47
C ILE A 158 20.10 25.33 19.27
N GLU A 159 20.07 26.50 18.63
CA GLU A 159 19.74 27.76 19.32
C GLU A 159 18.27 27.81 19.70
N ASP A 160 17.40 27.34 18.79
CA ASP A 160 15.95 27.21 19.02
C ASP A 160 15.57 25.89 19.74
N ASN A 161 16.53 24.98 19.94
CA ASN A 161 16.32 23.63 20.49
C ASN A 161 15.20 22.86 19.77
N SER A 162 15.21 22.93 18.43
CA SER A 162 14.18 22.34 17.58
C SER A 162 14.78 21.61 16.37
N ALA A 163 13.97 20.79 15.71
CA ALA A 163 14.35 20.13 14.47
C ALA A 163 13.15 19.99 13.54
N TRP A 164 13.38 20.26 12.25
CA TRP A 164 12.44 19.96 11.17
C TRP A 164 12.85 18.64 10.50
N VAL A 165 11.93 17.69 10.49
CA VAL A 165 12.20 16.30 10.09
C VAL A 165 11.13 15.86 9.09
N GLU A 166 11.52 15.57 7.86
CA GLU A 166 10.58 15.06 6.86
C GLU A 166 10.15 13.62 7.18
N ALA A 167 8.92 13.29 6.80
CA ALA A 167 8.25 12.05 7.22
C ALA A 167 8.97 10.76 6.78
N GLY A 168 9.78 10.80 5.72
CA GLY A 168 10.56 9.67 5.21
C GLY A 168 11.89 9.44 5.91
N ALA A 169 12.34 10.36 6.78
CA ALA A 169 13.52 10.17 7.59
C ALA A 169 13.29 9.08 8.64
N THR A 170 14.36 8.39 8.99
CA THR A 170 14.37 7.40 10.08
C THR A 170 14.80 8.03 11.41
N ILE A 171 14.45 7.37 12.52
CA ILE A 171 14.89 7.80 13.86
C ILE A 171 16.42 7.78 13.99
N GLY A 172 17.09 6.83 13.31
CA GLY A 172 18.55 6.80 13.23
C GLY A 172 19.14 8.03 12.53
N GLU A 173 18.55 8.46 11.41
CA GLU A 173 18.96 9.68 10.72
C GLU A 173 18.72 10.92 11.59
N LEU A 174 17.58 11.00 12.29
CA LEU A 174 17.30 12.08 13.23
C LEU A 174 18.36 12.15 14.35
N PHE A 175 18.62 11.03 15.02
CA PHE A 175 19.62 10.96 16.08
C PHE A 175 21.01 11.33 15.58
N TYR A 176 21.39 10.84 14.39
CA TYR A 176 22.66 11.15 13.79
C TYR A 176 22.83 12.66 13.56
N ARG A 177 21.83 13.31 12.95
CA ARG A 177 21.87 14.74 12.64
C ARG A 177 21.91 15.62 13.89
N ILE A 178 21.16 15.26 14.94
CA ILE A 178 21.27 15.94 16.24
C ILE A 178 22.69 15.81 16.81
N SER A 179 23.29 14.62 16.70
CA SER A 179 24.63 14.35 17.23
C SER A 179 25.76 15.02 16.46
N GLU A 180 25.55 15.35 15.18
CA GLU A 180 26.47 16.15 14.38
C GLU A 180 26.54 17.59 14.89
N GLU A 181 25.39 18.16 15.24
CA GLU A 181 25.29 19.55 15.73
C GLU A 181 25.62 19.68 17.23
N SER A 182 25.33 18.67 18.06
CA SER A 182 25.61 18.74 19.51
C SER A 182 25.80 17.39 20.19
N LYS A 183 26.75 17.32 21.13
CA LYS A 183 27.04 16.11 21.93
C LYS A 183 26.19 15.97 23.20
N VAL A 184 25.37 16.96 23.52
CA VAL A 184 24.54 16.98 24.74
C VAL A 184 23.04 17.03 24.45
N HIS A 185 22.65 17.06 23.17
CA HIS A 185 21.25 17.02 22.74
C HIS A 185 20.86 15.61 22.30
N GLY A 186 19.57 15.31 22.45
CA GLY A 186 18.94 14.09 22.00
C GLY A 186 17.45 14.29 21.82
N PHE A 187 16.76 13.30 21.25
CA PHE A 187 15.31 13.33 21.06
C PHE A 187 14.70 12.03 21.58
N PRO A 188 13.64 12.07 22.41
CA PRO A 188 13.04 10.88 22.99
C PRO A 188 12.14 10.17 21.96
N ALA A 189 12.71 9.22 21.22
CA ALA A 189 12.00 8.35 20.28
C ALA A 189 12.32 6.87 20.52
N GLY A 190 11.85 6.00 19.62
CA GLY A 190 12.06 4.56 19.69
C GLY A 190 13.53 4.14 19.59
N LEU A 191 13.79 2.92 20.08
CA LEU A 191 15.15 2.34 20.09
C LEU A 191 15.61 1.87 18.71
N CYS A 192 14.68 1.43 17.85
CA CYS A 192 15.01 0.90 16.54
C CYS A 192 15.32 2.05 15.56
N THR A 193 16.55 2.07 15.03
CA THR A 193 17.04 3.16 14.18
C THR A 193 16.35 3.26 12.83
N SER A 194 15.82 2.16 12.30
CA SER A 194 15.12 2.13 11.00
C SER A 194 13.62 2.47 11.08
N LEU A 195 13.10 2.82 12.26
CA LEU A 195 11.75 3.35 12.40
C LEU A 195 11.64 4.63 11.60
N GLY A 196 10.63 4.73 10.74
CA GLY A 196 10.36 5.95 9.99
C GLY A 196 9.58 6.95 10.84
N VAL A 197 10.05 8.20 10.87
CA VAL A 197 9.49 9.31 11.67
C VAL A 197 7.99 9.47 11.41
N GLY A 198 7.58 9.42 10.14
CA GLY A 198 6.20 9.68 9.74
C GLY A 198 5.16 8.71 10.30
N GLY A 199 5.54 7.46 10.60
CA GLY A 199 4.67 6.52 11.31
C GLY A 199 4.88 6.59 12.81
N HIS A 200 6.14 6.57 13.24
CA HIS A 200 6.52 6.44 14.65
C HIS A 200 6.06 7.59 15.54
N ILE A 201 6.13 8.84 15.04
CA ILE A 201 5.72 10.01 15.83
C ILE A 201 4.19 10.15 15.88
N THR A 202 3.47 9.58 14.90
CA THR A 202 2.01 9.69 14.82
C THR A 202 1.26 8.67 15.67
N GLY A 203 1.92 7.63 16.19
CA GLY A 203 1.35 6.58 17.03
C GLY A 203 1.99 5.22 16.79
#